data_AF-A0A956CKQ8-F1
#
_entry.id   AF-A0A956CKQ8-F1
#
_cell.length_a   1.000
_cell.length_b   1.000
_cell.length_c   1.000
_cell.angle_alpha   90.00
_cell.angle_beta   90.00
_cell.angle_gamma   90.00
#
_symmetry.space_group_name_H-M   'P 1'
#
loop_
_entity.id
_entity.type
_entity.pdbx_description
1 polymer ?
#
loop_
_entity_poly.entity_id
_entity_poly.type
_entity_poly.pdbx_seq_one_letter_code
_entity_poly.pdbx_strand_id
1 'polypeptide(L)' 'RITGTPVSFQRFTRRPHGMVGGFPQTSIWRARGPRTGVANVHLVGDSVFPGQSTAGVTLSGLRVARQVHESG' A
#
# COMPACT_ATOMS: atom_id res chain seq x y z
N ARG A 1 16.74 -11.23 21.57
CA ARG A 1 17.06 -11.09 20.13
C ARG A 1 15.80 -11.42 19.34
N ILE A 2 15.38 -10.56 18.41
CA ILE A 2 14.30 -10.89 17.46
C ILE A 2 14.96 -11.21 16.13
N THR A 3 14.67 -12.38 15.56
CA THR A 3 15.19 -12.79 14.26
C THR A 3 14.29 -12.23 13.16
N GLY A 4 14.88 -11.69 12.09
CA GLY A 4 14.13 -11.26 10.90
C GLY A 4 13.51 -12.45 10.18
N THR A 5 12.29 -12.82 10.56
CA THR A 5 11.51 -13.91 9.96
C THR A 5 10.12 -13.42 9.61
N PRO A 6 9.36 -14.13 8.77
CA PRO A 6 7.95 -13.80 8.50
C PRO A 6 7.11 -13.69 9.78
N VAL A 7 7.35 -14.52 10.80
CA VAL A 7 6.66 -14.44 12.10
C VAL A 7 6.93 -13.10 12.80
N SER A 8 8.20 -12.67 12.84
CA SER A 8 8.55 -11.36 13.41
C SER A 8 7.97 -10.22 12.58
N PHE A 9 7.97 -10.34 11.25
CA PHE A 9 7.40 -9.33 10.37
C PHE A 9 5.89 -9.19 10.59
N GLN A 10 5.15 -10.30 10.64
CA GLN A 10 3.71 -10.32 10.96
C GLN A 10 3.44 -9.68 12.33
N ARG A 11 4.26 -9.98 13.34
CA ARG A 11 4.11 -9.38 14.68
C ARG A 11 4.18 -7.86 14.64
N PHE A 12 5.09 -7.28 13.85
CA PHE A 12 5.32 -5.83 13.85
C PHE A 12 4.47 -5.06 12.83
N THR A 13 4.25 -5.62 11.65
CA THR A 13 3.52 -4.94 10.57
C THR A 13 2.05 -5.35 10.48
N ARG A 14 1.67 -6.39 11.23
CA ARG A 14 0.34 -7.05 11.16
C ARG A 14 0.01 -7.56 9.76
N ARG A 15 1.02 -7.74 8.90
CA ARG A 15 0.85 -8.31 7.57
C ARG A 15 0.60 -9.81 7.69
N PRO A 16 -0.48 -10.35 7.11
CA PRO A 16 -0.75 -11.79 7.13
C PRO A 16 0.46 -12.56 6.61
N HIS A 17 0.79 -13.68 7.27
CA HIS A 17 1.93 -14.54 6.92
C HIS A 17 3.29 -13.84 6.84
N GLY A 18 3.42 -12.63 7.41
CA GLY A 18 4.64 -11.85 7.34
C GLY A 18 4.96 -11.30 5.95
N MET A 19 3.96 -11.11 5.09
CA MET A 19 4.15 -10.61 3.72
C MET A 19 4.83 -9.24 3.69
N VAL A 20 5.96 -9.18 2.99
CA VAL A 20 6.74 -7.96 2.72
C VAL A 20 6.45 -7.48 1.30
N GLY A 21 6.24 -6.18 1.13
CA GLY A 21 5.82 -5.59 -0.14
C GLY A 21 4.33 -5.81 -0.42
N GLY A 22 3.82 -5.09 -1.41
CA GLY A 22 2.42 -5.13 -1.82
C GLY A 22 2.07 -6.38 -2.65
N PHE A 23 0.94 -6.31 -3.35
CA PHE A 23 0.56 -7.38 -4.27
C PHE A 23 1.57 -7.52 -5.42
N PRO A 24 1.81 -8.73 -5.93
CA PRO A 24 2.64 -8.93 -7.12
C PRO A 24 2.17 -8.06 -8.29
N GLN A 25 3.07 -7.22 -8.81
CA GLN A 25 2.79 -6.39 -9.97
C GLN A 25 3.12 -7.14 -11.24
N THR A 26 2.09 -7.72 -11.86
CA THR A 26 2.22 -8.40 -13.16
C THR A 26 1.83 -7.52 -14.33
N SER A 27 1.05 -6.45 -14.09
CA SER A 27 0.65 -5.46 -15.09
C SER A 27 0.16 -4.19 -14.40
N ILE A 28 0.52 -3.02 -14.96
CA ILE A 28 0.08 -1.71 -14.45
C ILE A 28 -1.44 -1.52 -14.57
N TRP A 29 -2.07 -2.15 -15.56
CA TRP A 29 -3.52 -2.05 -15.80
C TRP A 29 -4.34 -2.86 -14.81
N ARG A 30 -3.72 -3.84 -14.15
CA ARG A 30 -4.36 -4.69 -13.13
C ARG A 30 -4.07 -4.25 -11.70
N ALA A 31 -3.32 -3.15 -11.52
CA ALA A 31 -2.94 -2.68 -10.21
C ALA A 31 -4.16 -2.11 -9.44
N ARG A 32 -4.24 -2.39 -8.14
CA ARG A 32 -5.32 -1.89 -7.29
C ARG A 32 -5.21 -0.36 -7.14
N GLY A 33 -6.31 0.34 -7.40
CA GLY A 33 -6.42 1.78 -7.14
C GLY A 33 -6.73 2.12 -5.68
N PRO A 34 -6.73 3.42 -5.30
CA PRO A 34 -6.88 3.86 -3.91
C PRO A 34 -8.33 3.84 -3.39
N ARG A 35 -9.34 3.72 -4.28
CA ARG A 35 -10.76 3.81 -3.88
C ARG A 35 -11.20 2.58 -3.10
N THR A 36 -11.92 2.80 -2.01
CA THR A 36 -12.48 1.73 -1.15
C THR A 36 -13.95 1.44 -1.44
N GLY A 37 -14.67 2.37 -2.05
CA GLY A 37 -16.13 2.35 -2.15
C GLY A 37 -16.83 3.02 -0.95
N VAL A 38 -16.09 3.42 0.08
CA VAL A 38 -16.60 4.20 1.23
C VAL A 38 -16.28 5.67 1.00
N ALA A 39 -17.27 6.54 1.24
CA ALA A 39 -17.13 7.98 1.08
C ALA A 39 -15.99 8.53 1.96
N ASN A 40 -15.14 9.38 1.37
CA ASN A 40 -14.01 10.03 2.04
C ASN A 40 -12.97 9.06 2.65
N VAL A 41 -12.92 7.81 2.19
CA VAL A 41 -11.93 6.82 2.67
C VAL A 41 -11.12 6.27 1.49
N HIS A 42 -9.80 6.46 1.56
CA HIS A 42 -8.85 6.05 0.53
C HIS A 42 -7.76 5.15 1.11
N LEU A 43 -7.29 4.19 0.31
CA LEU A 43 -6.11 3.37 0.62
C LEU A 43 -4.86 3.99 0.00
N VAL A 44 -3.76 3.91 0.75
CA VAL A 44 -2.40 4.27 0.31
C VAL A 44 -1.43 3.17 0.72
N GLY A 45 -0.20 3.24 0.20
CA GLY A 45 0.88 2.31 0.52
C GLY A 45 1.20 1.35 -0.62
N ASP A 46 1.95 0.31 -0.32
CA ASP A 46 2.57 -0.60 -1.30
C ASP A 46 1.58 -1.53 -2.01
N SER A 47 0.41 -1.72 -1.42
CA SER A 47 -0.65 -2.58 -1.94
C SER A 47 -1.61 -1.82 -2.88
N VAL A 48 -1.31 -0.55 -3.14
CA VAL A 48 -2.03 0.35 -4.04
C VAL A 48 -1.04 0.87 -5.08
N PHE A 49 -1.47 1.02 -6.33
CA PHE A 49 -0.65 1.62 -7.39
C PHE A 49 -0.13 3.01 -6.93
N PRO A 50 1.18 3.31 -7.03
CA PRO A 50 2.17 2.67 -7.90
C PRO A 50 2.88 1.41 -7.38
N GLY A 51 2.65 0.98 -6.14
CA GLY A 51 3.14 -0.29 -5.62
C GLY A 51 4.29 -0.19 -4.62
N GLN A 52 5.09 -1.26 -4.56
CA GLN A 52 6.16 -1.47 -3.59
C GLN A 52 7.35 -0.51 -3.74
N SER A 53 8.28 -0.58 -2.77
CA SER A 53 9.39 0.36 -2.55
C SER A 53 8.96 1.66 -1.86
N THR A 54 9.92 2.32 -1.20
CA THR A 54 9.74 3.63 -0.55
C THR A 54 9.19 4.66 -1.55
N ALA A 55 9.71 4.69 -2.77
CA ALA A 55 9.24 5.60 -3.80
C ALA A 55 7.77 5.30 -4.20
N GLY A 56 7.42 4.03 -4.38
CA GLY A 56 6.05 3.62 -4.74
C GLY A 56 5.04 3.95 -3.65
N VAL A 57 5.38 3.67 -2.39
CA VAL A 57 4.57 4.02 -1.21
C VAL A 57 4.36 5.52 -1.10
N THR A 58 5.42 6.32 -1.24
CA THR A 58 5.34 7.79 -1.17
C THR A 58 4.46 8.35 -2.30
N LEU A 59 4.66 7.89 -3.54
CA LEU A 59 3.85 8.33 -4.68
C LEU A 59 2.38 7.94 -4.53
N SER A 60 2.08 6.77 -3.94
CA SER A 60 0.72 6.33 -3.61
C SER A 60 0.04 7.33 -2.66
N GLY A 61 0.75 7.77 -1.60
CA GLY A 61 0.27 8.79 -0.67
C GLY A 61 0.05 10.16 -1.32
N LEU A 62 1.05 10.68 -2.04
CA LEU A 62 0.97 11.99 -2.70
C LEU A 62 -0.18 12.07 -3.71
N ARG A 63 -0.42 10.98 -4.45
CA ARG A 63 -1.52 10.91 -5.41
C ARG A 63 -2.89 11.04 -4.71
N VAL A 64 -3.09 10.32 -3.60
CA VAL A 64 -4.35 10.41 -2.84
C VAL A 64 -4.51 11.77 -2.19
N ALA A 65 -3.44 12.33 -1.60
CA ALA A 65 -3.47 13.66 -1.00
C ALA A 65 -3.91 14.72 -2.03
N ARG A 66 -3.35 14.69 -3.24
CA ARG A 66 -3.77 15.58 -4.33
C ARG A 66 -5.23 15.38 -4.70
N GLN A 67 -5.66 14.13 -4.88
CA GLN A 67 -7.05 13.83 -5.24
C GLN A 67 -8.05 14.36 -4.18
N VAL A 68 -7.73 14.19 -2.89
CA VAL A 68 -8.57 14.69 -1.80
C VAL A 68 -8.58 16.21 -1.78
N HIS A 69 -7.44 16.86 -1.99
CA HIS A 69 -7.34 18.32 -2.05
C HIS A 69 -8.16 18.93 -3.20
N GLU A 70 -8.18 18.27 -4.37
CA GLU A 70 -8.94 18.72 -5.56
C GLU A 70 -10.44 18.38 -5.50
N SER A 71 -10.86 17.50 -4.58
CA SER A 71 -12.26 17.08 -4.46
C SER A 71 -13.08 17.92 -3.47
N GLY A 72 -12.46 18.88 -2.78
CA GLY A 72 -13.11 19.85 -1.89
C GLY A 72 -13.26 21.20 -2.57
#